data_AF-A0A1F3BEN8-F1
#
_entry.id   AF-A0A1F3BEN8-F1
#
_cell.length_a   1.000
_cell.length_b   1.000
_cell.length_c   1.000
_cell.angle_alpha   90.00
_cell.angle_beta   90.00
_cell.angle_gamma   90.00
#
_symmetry.space_group_name_H-M   'P 1'
#
loop_
_entity.id
_entity.type
_entity.pdbx_description
1 polymer ?
#
loop_
_entity_poly.entity_id
_entity_poly.type
_entity_poly.pdbx_seq_one_letter_code
_entity_poly.pdbx_strand_id
1 'polypeptide(L)'
;MTQTRKRIDWLPAPDYFSAKGMMRDHDWLESYFSVVLQWPKTCTVSLKDRQLVGLAKSLAFNWEPGILNHTDLALKTGSTPEEVTEVIKATSATLGLAELDMTAQTKGTLKLSELPRLNSLVRKSLKAIESYYRTVPSCFRHKIVTEDPQWFLDFVSVTKPAYDLGTKVLDPKLRSLVCLAAAAVMNWQNGVRLYSASARRFGATERETFDVIRSVFKTAVSNAMAAGFRIPCHIPNLRGYRTILRAYVDKGALAGKRRRDPLTR
;
A
#
# COMPACT_ATOMS: atom_id res chain seq x y z
N MET A 1 3.49 -45.41 13.93
CA MET A 1 2.39 -45.12 12.98
C MET A 1 2.80 -43.93 12.12
N THR A 2 3.31 -44.20 10.92
CA THR A 2 3.79 -43.20 9.97
C THR A 2 2.59 -42.71 9.15
N GLN A 3 2.15 -41.47 9.39
CA GLN A 3 1.11 -40.85 8.57
C GLN A 3 1.69 -40.53 7.19
N THR A 4 1.21 -41.24 6.18
CA THR A 4 1.48 -40.96 4.76
C THR A 4 0.83 -39.62 4.40
N ARG A 5 1.61 -38.52 4.37
CA ARG A 5 1.16 -37.21 3.86
C ARG A 5 0.77 -37.38 2.39
N LYS A 6 -0.48 -37.06 2.05
CA LYS A 6 -0.98 -37.07 0.66
C LYS A 6 -0.13 -36.11 -0.18
N ARG A 7 0.38 -36.62 -1.30
CA ARG A 7 1.07 -35.84 -2.33
C ARG A 7 0.05 -34.87 -2.92
N ILE A 8 0.25 -33.57 -2.71
CA ILE A 8 -0.52 -32.52 -3.37
C ILE A 8 0.17 -32.27 -4.71
N ASP A 9 -0.52 -32.52 -5.82
CA ASP A 9 -0.02 -32.23 -7.15
C ASP A 9 0.00 -30.70 -7.35
N TRP A 10 1.18 -30.10 -7.16
CA TRP A 10 1.39 -28.68 -7.37
C TRP A 10 1.26 -28.32 -8.85
N LEU A 11 0.51 -27.26 -9.16
CA LEU A 11 0.68 -26.53 -10.43
C LEU A 11 2.12 -25.98 -10.48
N PRO A 12 2.80 -26.00 -11.64
CA PRO A 12 4.15 -25.47 -11.75
C PRO A 12 4.14 -23.99 -11.36
N ALA A 13 4.97 -23.65 -10.36
CA ALA A 13 5.17 -22.26 -9.98
C ALA A 13 5.75 -21.50 -11.19
N PRO A 14 5.23 -20.32 -11.56
CA PRO A 14 5.79 -19.51 -12.64
C PRO A 14 7.31 -19.32 -12.50
N ASP A 15 8.06 -19.30 -13.60
CA ASP A 15 9.54 -19.39 -13.61
C ASP A 15 10.28 -18.32 -12.78
N TYR A 16 9.62 -17.19 -12.47
CA TYR A 16 10.15 -16.13 -11.60
C TYR A 16 10.04 -16.45 -10.09
N PHE A 17 9.56 -17.64 -9.72
CA PHE A 17 9.43 -18.13 -8.34
C PHE A 17 10.47 -19.20 -7.97
N SER A 18 11.70 -19.17 -8.52
CA SER A 18 12.74 -20.17 -8.20
C SER A 18 13.85 -19.66 -7.25
N ALA A 19 13.66 -19.87 -5.95
CA ALA A 19 14.66 -19.63 -4.91
C ALA A 19 15.12 -21.01 -4.41
N LYS A 20 16.25 -21.49 -4.93
CA LYS A 20 16.77 -22.84 -4.66
C LYS A 20 16.94 -23.17 -3.16
N GLY A 21 17.06 -22.14 -2.30
CA GLY A 21 17.11 -22.27 -0.84
C GLY A 21 15.75 -22.41 -0.17
N MET A 22 14.76 -21.59 -0.53
CA MET A 22 13.41 -21.64 0.07
C MET A 22 12.60 -22.84 -0.42
N MET A 23 12.86 -23.33 -1.64
CA MET A 23 12.24 -24.56 -2.17
C MET A 23 12.59 -25.82 -1.37
N ARG A 24 13.58 -25.76 -0.47
CA ARG A 24 13.99 -26.88 0.38
C ARG A 24 13.33 -26.90 1.75
N ASP A 25 12.71 -25.78 2.17
CA ASP A 25 11.96 -25.69 3.42
C ASP A 25 10.46 -25.90 3.13
N HIS A 26 10.08 -27.17 3.02
CA HIS A 26 8.73 -27.57 2.65
C HIS A 26 7.68 -27.08 3.67
N ASP A 27 7.98 -27.14 4.96
CA ASP A 27 7.03 -26.76 6.01
C ASP A 27 6.82 -25.23 6.02
N TRP A 28 7.86 -24.44 5.76
CA TRP A 28 7.72 -22.99 5.57
C TRP A 28 6.92 -22.68 4.31
N LEU A 29 7.18 -23.36 3.18
CA LEU A 29 6.43 -23.14 1.94
C LEU A 29 4.95 -23.46 2.09
N GLU A 30 4.59 -24.58 2.71
CA GLU A 30 3.20 -24.93 3.01
C GLU A 30 2.51 -23.85 3.87
N SER A 31 3.21 -23.33 4.88
CA SER A 31 2.73 -22.24 5.72
C SER A 31 2.58 -20.93 4.92
N TYR A 32 3.52 -20.65 4.03
CA TYR A 32 3.50 -19.48 3.15
C TYR A 32 2.33 -19.56 2.16
N PHE A 33 2.10 -20.71 1.51
CA PHE A 33 0.99 -20.90 0.60
C PHE A 33 -0.36 -20.76 1.31
N SER A 34 -0.51 -21.39 2.47
CA SER A 34 -1.77 -21.38 3.23
C SER A 34 -2.12 -20.03 3.84
N VAL A 35 -1.12 -19.22 4.25
CA VAL A 35 -1.36 -17.94 4.94
C VAL A 35 -1.17 -16.73 4.03
N VAL A 36 -0.13 -16.72 3.20
CA VAL A 36 0.26 -15.56 2.39
C VAL A 36 -0.48 -15.54 1.06
N LEU A 37 -0.42 -16.63 0.29
CA LEU A 37 -1.02 -16.66 -1.05
C LEU A 37 -2.55 -16.88 -1.05
N GLN A 38 -3.11 -17.42 0.03
CA GLN A 38 -4.54 -17.73 0.11
C GLN A 38 -5.27 -16.88 1.14
N TRP A 39 -6.46 -16.39 0.77
CA TRP A 39 -7.39 -15.84 1.76
C TRP A 39 -7.92 -16.99 2.63
N PRO A 40 -8.09 -16.79 3.94
CA PRO A 40 -8.58 -17.85 4.81
C PRO A 40 -9.96 -18.34 4.36
N LYS A 41 -10.24 -19.64 4.57
CA LYS A 41 -11.52 -20.26 4.18
C LYS A 41 -12.74 -19.55 4.78
N THR A 42 -12.57 -18.95 5.96
CA THR A 42 -13.58 -18.16 6.66
C THR A 42 -13.72 -16.72 6.15
N CYS A 43 -13.02 -16.35 5.07
CA CYS A 43 -13.05 -14.99 4.56
C CYS A 43 -14.42 -14.68 3.95
N THR A 44 -15.02 -13.56 4.35
CA THR A 44 -16.37 -13.17 3.91
C THR A 44 -16.37 -12.17 2.77
N VAL A 45 -15.22 -11.54 2.47
CA VAL A 45 -15.06 -10.69 1.28
C VAL A 45 -15.23 -11.55 0.03
N SER A 46 -15.91 -11.07 -1.01
CA SER A 46 -16.15 -11.82 -2.24
C SER A 46 -14.84 -12.10 -3.00
N LEU A 47 -14.83 -13.11 -3.89
CA LEU A 47 -13.62 -13.44 -4.65
C LEU A 47 -13.13 -12.27 -5.51
N LYS A 48 -14.06 -11.55 -6.15
CA LYS A 48 -13.78 -10.35 -6.94
C LYS A 48 -13.15 -9.25 -6.08
N ASP A 49 -13.80 -8.92 -4.97
CA ASP A 49 -13.40 -7.82 -4.09
C ASP A 49 -12.04 -8.10 -3.43
N ARG A 50 -11.72 -9.37 -3.14
CA ARG A 50 -10.40 -9.79 -2.66
C ARG A 50 -9.27 -9.40 -3.61
N GLN A 51 -9.50 -9.43 -4.92
CA GLN A 51 -8.49 -9.04 -5.91
C GLN A 51 -8.31 -7.53 -5.96
N LEU A 52 -9.40 -6.77 -5.91
CA LEU A 52 -9.36 -5.30 -5.85
C LEU A 52 -8.69 -4.80 -4.55
N VAL A 53 -8.98 -5.44 -3.42
CA VAL A 53 -8.26 -5.20 -2.15
C VAL A 53 -6.79 -5.62 -2.26
N GLY A 54 -6.50 -6.74 -2.92
CA GLY A 54 -5.13 -7.21 -3.22
C GLY A 54 -4.32 -6.20 -4.03
N LEU A 55 -4.94 -5.62 -5.06
CA LEU A 55 -4.36 -4.57 -5.90
C LEU A 55 -4.03 -3.32 -5.06
N ALA A 56 -4.96 -2.85 -4.24
CA ALA A 56 -4.76 -1.70 -3.37
C ALA A 56 -3.55 -1.87 -2.42
N LYS A 57 -3.42 -3.05 -1.81
CA LYS A 57 -2.26 -3.36 -0.96
C LYS A 57 -0.96 -3.41 -1.74
N SER A 58 -0.99 -3.98 -2.95
CA SER A 58 0.21 -4.11 -3.79
C SER A 58 0.69 -2.75 -4.27
N LEU A 59 -0.23 -1.85 -4.62
CA LEU A 59 0.06 -0.44 -4.91
C LEU A 59 0.64 0.28 -3.69
N ALA A 60 -0.01 0.18 -2.53
CA ALA A 60 0.47 0.81 -1.30
C ALA A 60 1.87 0.34 -0.88
N PHE A 61 2.23 -0.89 -1.25
CA PHE A 61 3.54 -1.46 -0.97
C PHE A 61 4.55 -1.29 -2.12
N ASN A 62 4.14 -0.72 -3.25
CA ASN A 62 4.93 -0.63 -4.47
C ASN A 62 5.47 -1.99 -4.96
N TRP A 63 4.64 -3.02 -4.89
CA TRP A 63 4.98 -4.38 -5.32
C TRP A 63 4.38 -4.71 -6.68
N GLU A 64 5.15 -4.42 -7.73
CA GLU A 64 4.76 -4.60 -9.14
C GLU A 64 4.21 -5.99 -9.48
N PRO A 65 4.82 -7.13 -9.08
CA PRO A 65 4.24 -8.45 -9.35
C PRO A 65 2.82 -8.62 -8.79
N GLY A 66 2.56 -8.09 -7.59
CA GLY A 66 1.23 -8.10 -6.99
C GLY A 66 0.24 -7.22 -7.75
N ILE A 67 0.68 -6.04 -8.21
CA ILE A 67 -0.13 -5.11 -9.00
C ILE A 67 -0.61 -5.82 -10.29
N LEU A 68 0.32 -6.43 -11.03
CA LEU A 68 0.00 -7.13 -12.28
C LEU A 68 -0.92 -8.32 -12.04
N ASN A 69 -0.58 -9.17 -11.07
CA ASN A 69 -1.35 -10.37 -10.78
C ASN A 69 -2.78 -10.06 -10.30
N HIS A 70 -2.94 -9.12 -9.36
CA HIS A 70 -4.28 -8.76 -8.87
C HIS A 70 -5.11 -8.01 -9.91
N THR A 71 -4.49 -7.28 -10.83
CA THR A 71 -5.20 -6.67 -11.97
C THR A 71 -5.77 -7.74 -12.89
N ASP A 72 -4.94 -8.69 -13.33
CA ASP A 72 -5.39 -9.79 -14.20
C ASP A 72 -6.47 -10.66 -13.53
N LEU A 73 -6.26 -11.04 -12.26
CA LEU A 73 -7.23 -11.82 -11.52
C LEU A 73 -8.55 -11.06 -11.28
N ALA A 74 -8.50 -9.74 -10.99
CA ALA A 74 -9.72 -8.95 -10.85
C ALA A 74 -10.56 -9.01 -12.13
N LEU A 75 -9.96 -8.76 -13.29
CA LEU A 75 -10.62 -8.83 -14.58
C LEU A 75 -11.19 -10.24 -14.86
N LYS A 76 -10.41 -11.29 -14.61
CA LYS A 76 -10.86 -12.69 -14.77
C LYS A 76 -12.02 -13.07 -13.85
N THR A 77 -12.08 -12.46 -12.66
CA THR A 77 -13.17 -12.68 -11.69
C THR A 77 -14.38 -11.77 -11.90
N GLY A 78 -14.40 -10.98 -12.99
CA GLY A 78 -15.55 -10.19 -13.41
C GLY A 78 -15.50 -8.72 -13.02
N SER A 79 -14.36 -8.19 -12.56
CA SER A 79 -14.20 -6.74 -12.44
C SER A 79 -14.04 -6.07 -13.79
N THR A 80 -14.49 -4.82 -13.88
CA THR A 80 -14.30 -4.02 -15.10
C THR A 80 -12.97 -3.24 -15.07
N PRO A 81 -12.42 -2.85 -16.22
CA PRO A 81 -11.25 -1.95 -16.28
C PRO A 81 -11.46 -0.63 -15.53
N GLU A 82 -12.70 -0.12 -15.49
CA GLU A 82 -13.07 1.09 -14.76
C GLU A 82 -12.98 0.86 -13.25
N GLU A 83 -13.45 -0.28 -12.72
CA GLU A 83 -13.30 -0.63 -11.30
C GLU A 83 -11.82 -0.69 -10.91
N VAL A 84 -10.99 -1.35 -11.73
CA VAL A 84 -9.53 -1.41 -11.53
C VAL A 84 -8.91 -0.01 -11.51
N THR A 85 -9.27 0.83 -12.49
CA THR A 85 -8.80 2.21 -12.59
C THR A 85 -9.21 3.03 -11.36
N GLU A 86 -10.42 2.85 -10.87
CA GLU A 86 -10.90 3.55 -9.69
C GLU A 86 -10.17 3.08 -8.42
N VAL A 87 -9.87 1.79 -8.29
CA VAL A 87 -9.02 1.28 -7.19
C VAL A 87 -7.65 1.94 -7.19
N ILE A 88 -7.01 2.09 -8.36
CA ILE A 88 -5.71 2.75 -8.48
C ILE A 88 -5.80 4.21 -7.99
N LYS A 89 -6.82 4.95 -8.44
CA LYS A 89 -7.05 6.35 -8.04
C LYS A 89 -7.34 6.48 -6.54
N ALA A 90 -8.26 5.68 -6.01
CA ALA A 90 -8.63 5.70 -4.59
C ALA A 90 -7.46 5.31 -3.69
N THR A 91 -6.67 4.32 -4.11
CA THR A 91 -5.43 3.94 -3.41
C THR A 91 -4.44 5.08 -3.40
N SER A 92 -4.13 5.66 -4.57
CA SER A 92 -3.16 6.77 -4.70
C SER A 92 -3.57 7.98 -3.85
N ALA A 93 -4.85 8.35 -3.88
CA ALA A 93 -5.41 9.38 -3.00
C ALA A 93 -5.20 9.04 -1.51
N THR A 94 -5.47 7.79 -1.12
CA THR A 94 -5.28 7.33 0.26
C THR A 94 -3.81 7.39 0.70
N LEU A 95 -2.86 7.06 -0.18
CA LEU A 95 -1.43 7.16 0.11
C LEU A 95 -1.01 8.62 0.36
N GLY A 96 -1.41 9.54 -0.52
CA GLY A 96 -1.12 10.97 -0.34
C GLY A 96 -1.76 11.55 0.93
N LEU A 97 -2.99 11.14 1.26
CA LEU A 97 -3.64 11.50 2.52
C LEU A 97 -2.86 10.99 3.73
N ALA A 98 -2.36 9.75 3.69
CA ALA A 98 -1.58 9.16 4.76
C ALA A 98 -0.25 9.89 4.97
N GLU A 99 0.51 10.13 3.90
CA GLU A 99 1.80 10.84 3.94
C GLU A 99 1.64 12.25 4.51
N LEU A 100 0.63 12.99 4.05
CA LEU A 100 0.33 14.30 4.57
C LEU A 100 -0.10 14.25 6.04
N ASP A 101 -0.99 13.32 6.41
CA ASP A 101 -1.46 13.21 7.79
C ASP A 101 -0.33 12.85 8.76
N MET A 102 0.63 12.04 8.35
CA MET A 102 1.78 11.64 9.17
C MET A 102 2.82 12.76 9.27
N THR A 103 3.08 13.49 8.19
CA THR A 103 4.10 14.55 8.16
C THR A 103 3.61 15.86 8.78
N ALA A 104 2.33 16.19 8.60
CA ALA A 104 1.76 17.46 9.04
C ALA A 104 1.37 17.51 10.53
N GLN A 105 1.49 16.39 11.27
CA GLN A 105 1.21 16.36 12.73
C GLN A 105 1.99 17.41 13.52
N THR A 106 3.18 17.78 13.02
CA THR A 106 4.07 18.77 13.63
C THR A 106 3.64 20.23 13.42
N LYS A 107 2.74 20.49 12.47
CA LYS A 107 2.34 21.86 12.04
C LYS A 107 1.03 22.33 12.66
N GLY A 108 0.46 21.55 13.57
CA GLY A 108 -0.79 21.87 14.26
C GLY A 108 -2.02 21.62 13.39
N THR A 109 -3.16 21.49 14.06
CA THR A 109 -4.46 21.26 13.42
C THR A 109 -5.33 22.50 13.55
N LEU A 110 -6.12 22.75 12.51
CA LEU A 110 -7.21 23.70 12.52
C LEU A 110 -8.18 23.34 13.65
N LYS A 111 -8.40 24.30 14.55
CA LYS A 111 -9.45 24.21 15.56
C LYS A 111 -10.81 24.45 14.90
N LEU A 112 -11.84 23.76 15.38
CA LEU A 112 -13.22 23.94 14.90
C LEU A 112 -13.66 25.41 14.97
N SER A 113 -13.19 26.16 15.98
CA SER A 113 -13.45 27.60 16.13
C SER A 113 -12.85 28.47 15.01
N GLU A 114 -11.85 27.97 14.28
CA GLU A 114 -11.20 28.68 13.17
C GLU A 114 -11.96 28.47 11.84
N LEU A 115 -12.86 27.48 11.75
CA LEU A 115 -13.64 27.18 10.53
C LEU A 115 -14.40 28.38 9.94
N PRO A 116 -15.09 29.24 10.73
CA PRO A 116 -15.83 30.38 10.17
C PRO A 116 -14.94 31.41 9.47
N ARG A 117 -13.64 31.45 9.78
CA ARG A 117 -12.68 32.40 9.21
C ARG A 117 -12.06 31.91 7.90
N LEU A 118 -12.22 30.63 7.55
CA LEU A 118 -11.69 30.06 6.33
C LEU A 118 -12.42 30.59 5.08
N ASN A 119 -11.75 30.52 3.94
CA ASN A 119 -12.36 30.80 2.63
C ASN A 119 -13.68 30.00 2.42
N SER A 120 -14.68 30.62 1.79
CA SER A 120 -16.01 30.04 1.60
C SER A 120 -16.01 28.71 0.82
N LEU A 121 -15.13 28.58 -0.18
CA LEU A 121 -14.97 27.35 -0.97
C LEU A 121 -14.34 26.23 -0.15
N VAL A 122 -13.30 26.55 0.65
CA VAL A 122 -12.68 25.60 1.60
C VAL A 122 -13.72 25.07 2.58
N ARG A 123 -14.54 25.95 3.17
CA ARG A 123 -15.62 25.54 4.08
C ARG A 123 -16.65 24.63 3.40
N LYS A 124 -17.04 24.94 2.15
CA LYS A 124 -17.99 24.11 1.38
C LYS A 124 -17.42 22.71 1.14
N SER A 125 -16.15 22.63 0.76
CA SER A 125 -15.45 21.36 0.54
C SER A 125 -15.32 20.54 1.83
N LEU A 126 -14.94 21.16 2.96
CA LEU A 126 -14.89 20.49 4.25
C LEU A 126 -16.24 19.94 4.70
N LYS A 127 -17.34 20.68 4.47
CA LYS A 127 -18.70 20.20 4.74
C LYS A 127 -19.10 19.01 3.86
N ALA A 128 -18.67 18.98 2.60
CA ALA A 128 -18.92 17.84 1.72
C ALA A 128 -18.17 16.58 2.19
N ILE A 129 -16.90 16.75 2.60
CA ILE A 129 -16.08 15.69 3.19
C ILE A 129 -16.70 15.19 4.50
N GLU A 130 -17.14 16.10 5.35
CA GLU A 130 -17.82 15.78 6.60
C GLU A 130 -19.14 15.04 6.36
N SER A 131 -19.92 15.44 5.37
CA SER A 131 -21.15 14.74 5.00
C SER A 131 -20.87 13.30 4.61
N TYR A 132 -19.80 13.08 3.81
CA TYR A 132 -19.37 11.73 3.46
C TYR A 132 -18.86 10.97 4.68
N TYR A 133 -17.90 11.48 5.46
CA TYR A 133 -17.25 10.70 6.53
C TYR A 133 -17.97 10.75 7.89
N ARG A 134 -19.01 11.59 8.05
CA ARG A 134 -19.64 12.01 9.32
C ARG A 134 -18.70 12.72 10.30
N THR A 135 -17.52 13.10 9.82
CA THR A 135 -16.51 13.87 10.54
C THR A 135 -15.56 14.46 9.51
N VAL A 136 -14.82 15.50 9.86
CA VAL A 136 -13.70 15.97 9.04
C VAL A 136 -12.45 15.18 9.44
N PRO A 137 -11.92 14.29 8.56
CA PRO A 137 -10.73 13.52 8.87
C PRO A 137 -9.52 14.42 9.18
N SER A 138 -8.60 13.97 10.03
CA SER A 138 -7.45 14.76 10.46
C SER A 138 -6.59 15.27 9.30
N CYS A 139 -6.44 14.47 8.24
CA CYS A 139 -5.67 14.83 7.05
C CYS A 139 -6.18 16.11 6.36
N PHE A 140 -7.46 16.45 6.49
CA PHE A 140 -8.05 17.69 5.94
C PHE A 140 -8.05 18.86 6.94
N ARG A 141 -7.62 18.64 8.18
CA ARG A 141 -7.59 19.64 9.25
C ARG A 141 -6.19 20.17 9.54
N HIS A 142 -5.14 19.70 8.87
CA HIS A 142 -3.81 20.23 9.11
C HIS A 142 -3.70 21.67 8.59
N LYS A 143 -3.06 22.56 9.37
CA LYS A 143 -2.97 23.98 9.03
C LYS A 143 -2.30 24.23 7.69
N ILE A 144 -1.26 23.46 7.38
CA ILE A 144 -0.56 23.47 6.08
C ILE A 144 -1.49 23.33 4.88
N VAL A 145 -2.62 22.62 5.06
CA VAL A 145 -3.59 22.39 3.99
C VAL A 145 -4.54 23.56 3.86
N THR A 146 -4.88 24.21 4.97
CA THR A 146 -5.93 25.23 5.03
C THR A 146 -5.42 26.67 4.89
N GLU A 147 -4.10 26.88 4.97
CA GLU A 147 -3.47 28.20 4.86
C GLU A 147 -3.44 28.74 3.42
N ASP A 148 -3.34 27.85 2.43
CA ASP A 148 -3.49 28.17 1.01
C ASP A 148 -4.82 27.62 0.48
N PRO A 149 -5.84 28.47 0.29
CA PRO A 149 -7.14 28.03 -0.19
C PRO A 149 -7.11 27.39 -1.58
N GLN A 150 -6.25 27.84 -2.48
CA GLN A 150 -6.19 27.29 -3.84
C GLN A 150 -5.58 25.89 -3.79
N TRP A 151 -4.46 25.74 -3.07
CA TRP A 151 -3.84 24.44 -2.84
C TRP A 151 -4.80 23.46 -2.17
N PHE A 152 -5.58 23.90 -1.17
CA PHE A 152 -6.61 23.08 -0.54
C PHE A 152 -7.62 22.52 -1.55
N LEU A 153 -8.10 23.36 -2.47
CA LEU A 153 -9.10 22.97 -3.45
C LEU A 153 -8.54 21.95 -4.46
N ASP A 154 -7.30 22.14 -4.89
CA ASP A 154 -6.61 21.22 -5.79
C ASP A 154 -6.32 19.87 -5.09
N PHE A 155 -5.86 19.93 -3.83
CA PHE A 155 -5.68 18.77 -2.97
C PHE A 155 -6.99 17.97 -2.78
N VAL A 156 -8.10 18.65 -2.48
CA VAL A 156 -9.42 18.02 -2.41
C VAL A 156 -9.81 17.40 -3.74
N SER A 157 -9.54 18.07 -4.87
CA SER A 157 -9.85 17.56 -6.20
C SER A 157 -9.15 16.23 -6.50
N VAL A 158 -7.86 16.12 -6.17
CA VAL A 158 -7.05 14.92 -6.39
C VAL A 158 -7.43 13.78 -5.43
N THR A 159 -7.89 14.09 -4.22
CA THR A 159 -8.19 13.09 -3.18
C THR A 159 -9.62 12.55 -3.22
N LYS A 160 -10.52 13.20 -3.97
CA LYS A 160 -11.91 12.77 -4.21
C LYS A 160 -12.08 11.27 -4.48
N PRO A 161 -11.26 10.57 -5.28
CA PRO A 161 -11.48 9.15 -5.55
C PRO A 161 -11.56 8.25 -4.30
N ALA A 162 -11.03 8.69 -3.15
CA ALA A 162 -11.15 7.95 -1.88
C ALA A 162 -12.53 8.08 -1.20
N TYR A 163 -13.38 9.02 -1.62
CA TYR A 163 -14.67 9.31 -0.96
C TYR A 163 -15.76 9.93 -1.85
N ASP A 164 -15.56 10.08 -3.15
CA ASP A 164 -16.56 10.66 -4.02
C ASP A 164 -17.68 9.64 -4.26
N LEU A 165 -18.95 10.04 -4.03
CA LEU A 165 -20.13 9.23 -4.36
C LEU A 165 -20.57 9.42 -5.82
N GLY A 166 -20.02 10.42 -6.52
CA GLY A 166 -20.29 10.69 -7.92
C GLY A 166 -19.69 9.64 -8.86
N THR A 167 -18.57 9.02 -8.49
CA THR A 167 -18.02 7.86 -9.19
C THR A 167 -18.83 6.62 -8.78
N LYS A 168 -19.77 6.23 -9.63
CA LYS A 168 -20.67 5.08 -9.39
C LYS A 168 -20.05 3.73 -9.75
N VAL A 169 -18.76 3.69 -10.08
CA VAL A 169 -18.11 2.48 -10.59
C VAL A 169 -17.80 1.51 -9.44
N LEU A 170 -17.10 1.95 -8.39
CA LEU A 170 -17.01 1.20 -7.14
C LEU A 170 -18.17 1.52 -6.20
N ASP A 171 -18.78 0.48 -5.63
CA ASP A 171 -19.72 0.69 -4.55
C ASP A 171 -19.01 1.27 -3.30
N PRO A 172 -19.70 2.08 -2.47
CA PRO A 172 -19.06 2.76 -1.34
C PRO A 172 -18.47 1.82 -0.27
N LYS A 173 -19.03 0.61 -0.11
CA LYS A 173 -18.52 -0.40 0.83
C LYS A 173 -17.15 -0.88 0.35
N LEU A 174 -17.06 -1.30 -0.90
CA LEU A 174 -15.81 -1.77 -1.51
C LEU A 174 -14.76 -0.67 -1.58
N ARG A 175 -15.13 0.56 -1.97
CA ARG A 175 -14.21 1.72 -1.95
C ARG A 175 -13.59 1.91 -0.56
N SER A 176 -14.39 1.79 0.49
CA SER A 176 -13.91 1.91 1.88
C SER A 176 -12.98 0.74 2.26
N LEU A 177 -13.26 -0.49 1.83
CA LEU A 177 -12.38 -1.65 2.08
C LEU A 177 -11.04 -1.53 1.33
N VAL A 178 -11.04 -0.99 0.11
CA VAL A 178 -9.84 -0.68 -0.68
C VAL A 178 -8.97 0.36 0.04
N CYS A 179 -9.57 1.47 0.46
CA CYS A 179 -8.84 2.51 1.19
C CYS A 179 -8.36 2.01 2.57
N LEU A 180 -9.13 1.16 3.26
CA LEU A 180 -8.71 0.50 4.49
C LEU A 180 -7.45 -0.35 4.28
N ALA A 181 -7.39 -1.11 3.18
CA ALA A 181 -6.24 -1.95 2.86
C ALA A 181 -4.97 -1.11 2.64
N ALA A 182 -5.09 -0.02 1.87
CA ALA A 182 -3.99 0.90 1.62
C ALA A 182 -3.52 1.60 2.91
N ALA A 183 -4.46 2.14 3.71
CA ALA A 183 -4.14 2.78 4.98
C ALA A 183 -3.44 1.82 5.96
N ALA A 184 -3.85 0.55 6.00
CA ALA A 184 -3.24 -0.44 6.86
C ALA A 184 -1.81 -0.82 6.41
N VAL A 185 -1.54 -0.93 5.10
CA VAL A 185 -0.17 -1.13 4.58
C VAL A 185 0.73 0.06 4.92
N MET A 186 0.21 1.28 4.82
CA MET A 186 0.93 2.51 5.18
C MET A 186 1.10 2.71 6.70
N ASN A 187 0.59 1.79 7.52
CA ASN A 187 0.52 1.93 8.98
C ASN A 187 -0.17 3.25 9.43
N TRP A 188 -1.11 3.75 8.62
CA TRP A 188 -1.81 4.99 8.87
C TRP A 188 -3.02 4.76 9.80
N GLN A 189 -2.77 4.84 11.11
CA GLN A 189 -3.75 4.49 12.15
C GLN A 189 -5.05 5.32 12.10
N ASN A 190 -4.98 6.62 11.77
CA ASN A 190 -6.17 7.45 11.58
C ASN A 190 -6.99 6.95 10.37
N GLY A 191 -6.32 6.62 9.27
CA GLY A 191 -6.95 6.04 8.08
C GLY A 191 -7.60 4.69 8.36
N VAL A 192 -6.93 3.79 9.08
CA VAL A 192 -7.50 2.48 9.45
C VAL A 192 -8.82 2.65 10.22
N ARG A 193 -8.87 3.58 11.20
CA ARG A 193 -10.10 3.89 11.93
C ARG A 193 -11.17 4.49 11.01
N LEU A 194 -10.80 5.47 10.19
CA LEU A 194 -11.70 6.19 9.29
C LEU A 194 -12.38 5.26 8.28
N TYR A 195 -11.59 4.45 7.58
CA TYR A 195 -12.10 3.58 6.52
C TYR A 195 -12.80 2.34 7.07
N SER A 196 -12.41 1.83 8.24
CA SER A 196 -13.18 0.79 8.94
C SER A 196 -14.58 1.29 9.31
N ALA A 197 -14.68 2.49 9.88
CA ALA A 197 -15.97 3.09 10.22
C ALA A 197 -16.82 3.36 8.97
N SER A 198 -16.20 3.86 7.90
CA SER A 198 -16.88 4.13 6.62
C SER A 198 -17.39 2.85 5.98
N ALA A 199 -16.58 1.79 5.91
CA ALA A 199 -16.97 0.49 5.37
C ALA A 199 -18.16 -0.10 6.14
N ARG A 200 -18.11 -0.08 7.48
CA ARG A 200 -19.21 -0.58 8.33
C ARG A 200 -20.51 0.17 8.09
N ARG A 201 -20.44 1.50 7.93
CA ARG A 201 -21.61 2.32 7.63
C ARG A 201 -22.22 2.00 6.26
N PHE A 202 -21.41 1.60 5.29
CA PHE A 202 -21.88 1.13 3.98
C PHE A 202 -22.22 -0.38 3.96
N GLY A 203 -22.37 -1.02 5.12
CA GLY A 203 -22.85 -2.39 5.24
C GLY A 203 -21.75 -3.45 5.27
N ALA A 204 -20.48 -3.07 5.39
CA ALA A 204 -19.44 -4.06 5.67
C ALA A 204 -19.62 -4.65 7.08
N THR A 205 -19.54 -5.97 7.15
CA THR A 205 -19.46 -6.69 8.40
C THR A 205 -18.13 -6.40 9.10
N GLU A 206 -18.12 -6.56 10.42
CA GLU A 206 -16.88 -6.52 11.20
C GLU A 206 -15.87 -7.55 10.69
N ARG A 207 -16.36 -8.72 10.27
CA ARG A 207 -15.56 -9.78 9.68
C ARG A 207 -14.87 -9.37 8.39
N GLU A 208 -15.56 -8.70 7.46
CA GLU A 208 -14.96 -8.20 6.23
C GLU A 208 -13.83 -7.20 6.53
N THR A 209 -14.05 -6.25 7.44
CA THR A 209 -13.01 -5.27 7.82
C THR A 209 -11.79 -5.94 8.46
N PHE A 210 -12.03 -6.92 9.35
CA PHE A 210 -10.96 -7.70 9.97
C PHE A 210 -10.20 -8.56 8.96
N ASP A 211 -10.90 -9.17 8.00
CA ASP A 211 -10.28 -9.95 6.94
C ASP A 211 -9.34 -9.11 6.08
N VAL A 212 -9.74 -7.88 5.74
CA VAL A 212 -8.87 -6.93 5.02
C VAL A 212 -7.63 -6.61 5.83
N ILE A 213 -7.78 -6.23 7.11
CA ILE A 213 -6.65 -5.89 8.00
C ILE A 213 -5.70 -7.09 8.15
N ARG A 214 -6.23 -8.29 8.44
CA ARG A 214 -5.44 -9.52 8.56
C ARG A 214 -4.67 -9.83 7.28
N SER A 215 -5.24 -9.49 6.11
CA SER A 215 -4.60 -9.73 4.82
C SER A 215 -3.38 -8.82 4.54
N VAL A 216 -3.13 -7.80 5.37
CA VAL A 216 -2.01 -6.86 5.22
C VAL A 216 -0.68 -7.51 5.62
N PHE A 217 -0.69 -8.40 6.61
CA PHE A 217 0.50 -9.18 7.00
C PHE A 217 1.18 -9.84 5.79
N LYS A 218 0.37 -10.33 4.85
CA LYS A 218 0.81 -10.99 3.62
C LYS A 218 1.76 -10.12 2.80
N THR A 219 1.50 -8.82 2.76
CA THR A 219 2.23 -7.85 1.95
C THR A 219 3.70 -7.79 2.35
N ALA A 220 4.01 -7.77 3.65
CA ALA A 220 5.38 -7.76 4.13
C ALA A 220 6.09 -9.10 3.92
N VAL A 221 5.39 -10.24 4.06
CA VAL A 221 6.00 -11.57 3.81
C VAL A 221 6.30 -11.76 2.33
N SER A 222 5.59 -11.08 1.42
CA SER A 222 5.97 -11.02 0.01
C SER A 222 7.37 -10.40 -0.23
N ASN A 223 7.97 -9.70 0.74
CA ASN A 223 9.39 -9.32 0.66
C ASN A 223 10.31 -10.54 0.63
N ALA A 224 9.95 -11.63 1.32
CA ALA A 224 10.69 -12.89 1.22
C ALA A 224 10.69 -13.37 -0.24
N MET A 225 9.61 -13.13 -0.98
CA MET A 225 9.58 -13.41 -2.41
C MET A 225 10.46 -12.41 -3.18
N ALA A 226 10.27 -11.11 -2.98
CA ALA A 226 11.03 -10.09 -3.71
C ALA A 226 12.55 -10.20 -3.48
N ALA A 227 12.98 -10.50 -2.26
CA ALA A 227 14.38 -10.65 -1.86
C ALA A 227 14.92 -12.06 -2.15
N GLY A 228 14.16 -13.10 -1.79
CA GLY A 228 14.58 -14.50 -1.90
C GLY A 228 14.61 -15.03 -3.33
N PHE A 229 13.77 -14.52 -4.24
CA PHE A 229 13.78 -14.92 -5.66
C PHE A 229 14.70 -14.05 -6.54
N ARG A 230 15.34 -12.99 -6.00
CA ARG A 230 16.35 -12.20 -6.73
C ARG A 230 17.77 -12.37 -6.20
N ILE A 231 17.93 -12.85 -4.98
CA ILE A 231 19.24 -13.12 -4.38
C ILE A 231 19.32 -14.64 -4.24
N PRO A 232 20.07 -15.34 -5.12
CA PRO A 232 20.42 -16.70 -4.79
C PRO A 232 21.25 -16.65 -3.50
N CYS A 233 21.31 -17.78 -2.81
CA CYS A 233 22.43 -18.16 -1.96
C CYS A 233 23.75 -18.28 -2.78
N HIS A 234 23.97 -17.35 -3.70
CA HIS A 234 25.09 -17.08 -4.59
C HIS A 234 24.93 -15.62 -5.01
N ILE A 235 25.71 -14.71 -4.40
CA ILE A 235 25.95 -13.40 -5.00
C ILE A 235 26.83 -13.71 -6.23
N PRO A 236 26.37 -13.54 -7.48
CA PRO A 236 27.26 -13.70 -8.63
C PRO A 236 28.44 -12.75 -8.46
N ASN A 237 29.62 -13.09 -8.99
CA ASN A 237 30.79 -12.21 -8.88
C ASN A 237 30.50 -10.87 -9.58
N LEU A 238 30.01 -9.89 -8.81
CA LEU A 238 29.60 -8.57 -9.25
C LEU A 238 30.82 -7.67 -9.48
N ARG A 239 31.73 -8.07 -10.36
CA ARG A 239 32.87 -7.22 -10.79
C ARG A 239 32.40 -5.85 -11.32
N GLY A 240 31.14 -5.72 -11.76
CA GLY A 240 30.55 -4.46 -12.24
C GLY A 240 29.66 -3.70 -11.24
N TYR A 241 29.36 -4.23 -10.05
CA TYR A 241 28.44 -3.61 -9.08
C TYR A 241 29.12 -3.26 -7.75
N ARG A 242 30.44 -3.09 -7.77
CA ARG A 242 31.19 -2.45 -6.68
C ARG A 242 30.83 -0.96 -6.58
N THR A 243 29.71 -0.73 -5.88
CA THR A 243 29.62 0.21 -4.77
C THR A 243 29.71 1.71 -5.12
N ILE A 244 28.55 2.34 -5.33
CA ILE A 244 28.35 3.81 -5.24
C ILE A 244 28.92 4.36 -3.91
N LEU A 245 28.84 3.59 -2.83
CA LEU A 245 29.45 3.93 -1.54
C LEU A 245 30.99 4.00 -1.57
N ARG A 246 31.67 3.19 -2.40
CA ARG A 246 33.15 3.24 -2.52
C ARG A 246 33.58 4.46 -3.32
N ALA A 247 32.85 4.81 -4.38
CA ALA A 247 33.06 6.06 -5.11
C ALA A 247 32.77 7.32 -4.25
N TYR A 248 31.83 7.24 -3.31
CA TYR A 248 31.51 8.33 -2.37
C TYR A 248 32.58 8.47 -1.27
N VAL A 249 33.06 7.36 -0.72
CA VAL A 249 34.14 7.32 0.28
C VAL A 249 35.49 7.72 -0.33
N ASP A 250 35.79 7.27 -1.55
CA ASP A 250 37.06 7.57 -2.22
C ASP A 250 37.11 9.04 -2.70
N LYS A 251 35.98 9.64 -3.11
CA LYS A 251 35.92 11.09 -3.43
C LYS A 251 36.09 11.98 -2.18
N GLY A 252 35.66 11.53 -1.01
CA GLY A 252 35.92 12.20 0.27
C GLY A 252 37.38 12.05 0.74
N ALA A 253 38.01 10.90 0.47
CA ALA A 253 39.41 10.64 0.84
C ALA A 253 40.43 11.34 -0.08
N LEU A 254 40.11 11.52 -1.37
CA LEU A 254 40.98 12.16 -2.36
C LEU A 254 41.00 13.70 -2.28
N ALA A 255 40.03 14.32 -1.61
CA ALA A 255 40.05 15.77 -1.36
C ALA A 255 41.05 16.18 -0.25
N GLY A 256 41.53 15.22 0.55
CA GLY A 256 42.31 15.49 1.77
C GLY A 256 43.82 15.26 1.68
N LYS A 257 44.38 14.66 0.63
CA LYS A 257 45.83 14.40 0.57
C LYS A 257 46.46 14.84 -0.76
N ARG A 258 46.93 16.08 -0.75
CA ARG A 258 47.88 16.66 -1.71
C ARG A 258 49.30 16.10 -1.48
N ARG A 259 49.97 15.80 -2.60
CA ARG A 259 51.39 16.02 -2.96
C ARG A 259 52.54 15.20 -2.34
N ARG A 260 53.38 14.71 -3.28
CA ARG A 260 54.87 14.62 -3.39
C ARG A 260 55.32 13.18 -3.68
N ASP A 261 56.25 12.85 -4.57
CA ASP A 261 56.92 13.43 -5.74
C ASP A 261 57.62 12.21 -6.42
N PRO A 262 57.75 12.11 -7.75
CA PRO A 262 58.24 10.91 -8.41
C PRO A 262 59.77 11.00 -8.54
N LEU A 263 60.52 10.50 -7.55
CA LEU A 263 61.95 10.15 -7.62
C LEU A 263 62.40 9.70 -6.22
N THR A 264 62.38 8.40 -5.94
CA THR A 264 63.19 7.78 -4.88
C THR A 264 63.30 6.28 -5.16
N ARG A 265 64.32 5.97 -5.97
CA ARG A 265 64.99 4.69 -6.27
C ARG A 265 64.15 3.48 -6.68
#